data_AF-A0A1F3VFA5-F1
#
_entry.id   AF-A0A1F3VFA5-F1
#
_cell.length_a   1.000
_cell.length_b   1.000
_cell.length_c   1.000
_cell.angle_alpha   90.00
_cell.angle_beta   90.00
_cell.angle_gamma   90.00
#
_symmetry.space_group_name_H-M   'P 1'
#
loop_
_entity.id
_entity.type
_entity.pdbx_description
1 polymer ?
#
loop_
_entity_poly.entity_id
_entity_poly.type
_entity_poly.pdbx_seq_one_letter_code
_entity_poly.pdbx_strand_id
1 'polypeptide(L)'
;MKIILNAIQVLKSVTTSPSVVAALSSLKTAAVILPVFSTVIISSNIPITDTGLITELESTLTSDNPHQQNVSTSGFWSDYFKNSGLTTYPNSSVAMYASSNSGENFFSSSVNSSVPSSQHTNMKPSKSVNVSDQVSPPHLASQLIKNEMLQESELIQFDPKDIAVSLESQAITHSKLASTANEAMEPEVENEPVSVLNVTSVSEDIGSTPEDELTLTFSNIIEAGLGSNAISDVYVDNFGTIYAATTNGLGISYDDGISFSNKNESDGLGDVKITCIFVDSLSRIYACNKFGLSLSIDAGDSFTNMDDSNGLGDKEVNDVFVDDAGVIYAATKKGLSISTDNGVSFVNKNEADGLGDKIVKGIFVHAGVVYAATAKGLSISYDGGESFVNKDSGDGLGSDDSAQVYVDGFDNIYAATAGGLSISTDYGVSFVNKTEAEGMGDSQVNGVYVYNNVIYVATSEGLSVSVNGGVSFRNYNETQGLGDQETQSVFVDLQEKVWVATRNGLSVSRD
;
A
#
# COMPACT_ATOMS: atom_id res chain seq x y z
N MET A 1 4.12 -23.55 12.57
CA MET A 1 5.36 -23.59 13.40
C MET A 1 6.12 -24.92 13.29
N LYS A 2 5.59 -26.08 13.73
CA LYS A 2 6.31 -27.39 13.67
C LYS A 2 6.88 -27.74 12.28
N ILE A 3 6.06 -27.62 11.23
CA ILE A 3 6.45 -27.88 9.82
C ILE A 3 7.71 -27.09 9.43
N ILE A 4 7.76 -25.81 9.80
CA ILE A 4 8.86 -24.89 9.48
C ILE A 4 10.14 -25.29 10.24
N LEU A 5 10.03 -25.65 11.52
CA LEU A 5 11.17 -26.12 12.32
C LEU A 5 11.75 -27.43 11.76
N ASN A 6 10.89 -28.35 11.32
CA ASN A 6 11.32 -29.58 10.63
C ASN A 6 12.05 -29.26 9.31
N ALA A 7 11.51 -28.36 8.48
CA ALA A 7 12.15 -27.96 7.22
C ALA A 7 13.54 -27.34 7.43
N ILE A 8 13.70 -26.47 8.45
CA ILE A 8 15.01 -25.91 8.85
C ILE A 8 15.98 -27.03 9.26
N GLN A 9 15.50 -28.03 10.01
CA GLN A 9 16.33 -29.12 10.51
C GLN A 9 16.75 -30.09 9.39
N VAL A 10 15.88 -30.33 8.40
CA VAL A 10 16.22 -31.07 7.17
C VAL A 10 17.25 -30.30 6.34
N LEU A 11 17.06 -29.00 6.09
CA LEU A 11 18.01 -28.16 5.35
C LEU A 11 19.41 -28.15 5.98
N LYS A 12 19.51 -28.10 7.32
CA LYS A 12 20.78 -28.23 8.04
C LYS A 12 21.49 -29.58 7.84
N SER A 13 20.75 -30.64 7.55
CA SER A 13 21.32 -31.98 7.38
C SER A 13 21.87 -32.23 5.97
N VAL A 14 21.40 -31.48 4.97
CA VAL A 14 21.80 -31.64 3.56
C VAL A 14 22.79 -30.57 3.06
N THR A 15 22.92 -29.43 3.75
CA THR A 15 23.89 -28.39 3.38
C THR A 15 25.29 -28.66 3.94
N THR A 16 26.32 -28.51 3.09
CA THR A 16 27.73 -28.65 3.47
C THR A 16 28.41 -27.31 3.78
N SER A 17 27.70 -26.18 3.64
CA SER A 17 28.26 -24.83 3.83
C SER A 17 28.15 -24.34 5.28
N PRO A 18 29.27 -24.10 6.01
CA PRO A 18 29.22 -23.67 7.41
C PRO A 18 28.50 -22.33 7.63
N SER A 19 28.55 -21.40 6.67
CA SER A 19 27.85 -20.11 6.75
C SER A 19 26.33 -20.29 6.64
N VAL A 20 25.86 -21.22 5.80
CA VAL A 20 24.43 -21.54 5.66
C VAL A 20 23.91 -22.25 6.93
N VAL A 21 24.70 -23.17 7.51
CA VAL A 21 24.34 -23.80 8.81
C VAL A 21 24.23 -22.76 9.93
N ALA A 22 25.11 -21.75 9.94
CA ALA A 22 25.06 -20.66 10.91
C ALA A 22 23.81 -19.78 10.73
N ALA A 23 23.49 -19.35 9.49
CA ALA A 23 22.31 -18.56 9.18
C ALA A 23 20.99 -19.31 9.51
N LEU A 24 20.88 -20.59 9.15
CA LEU A 24 19.74 -21.43 9.53
C LEU A 24 19.63 -21.64 11.06
N SER A 25 20.66 -21.30 11.83
CA SER A 25 20.69 -21.43 13.29
C SER A 25 20.48 -20.13 14.06
N SER A 26 20.47 -18.98 13.38
CA SER A 26 20.10 -17.68 13.99
C SER A 26 18.60 -17.37 13.89
N LEU A 27 17.85 -18.08 13.04
CA LEU A 27 16.39 -17.98 12.94
C LEU A 27 15.71 -18.40 14.27
N LYS A 28 15.10 -17.45 14.97
CA LYS A 28 14.52 -17.66 16.33
C LYS A 28 12.99 -17.57 16.42
N THR A 29 12.30 -16.95 15.47
CA THR A 29 10.84 -16.72 15.52
C THR A 29 10.21 -16.71 14.13
N ALA A 30 8.93 -17.09 14.04
CA ALA A 30 8.23 -17.33 12.77
C ALA A 30 8.17 -16.13 11.80
N ALA A 31 8.10 -14.90 12.33
CA ALA A 31 8.02 -13.67 11.54
C ALA A 31 9.22 -13.42 10.63
N VAL A 32 10.41 -13.96 10.98
CA VAL A 32 11.64 -13.80 10.18
C VAL A 32 11.75 -14.86 9.07
N ILE A 33 10.93 -15.91 9.10
CA ILE A 33 11.24 -17.14 8.35
C ILE A 33 10.78 -17.08 6.89
N LEU A 34 9.64 -16.45 6.59
CA LEU A 34 9.10 -16.43 5.23
C LEU A 34 9.99 -15.66 4.22
N PRO A 35 10.48 -14.44 4.53
CA PRO A 35 11.37 -13.72 3.62
C PRO A 35 12.72 -14.44 3.46
N VAL A 36 13.31 -14.89 4.57
CA VAL A 36 14.67 -15.47 4.58
C VAL A 36 14.72 -16.86 3.93
N PHE A 37 13.63 -17.66 3.97
CA PHE A 37 13.61 -18.96 3.28
C PHE A 37 13.81 -18.80 1.77
N SER A 38 13.07 -17.88 1.17
CA SER A 38 13.15 -17.57 -0.26
C SER A 38 14.56 -17.10 -0.62
N THR A 39 15.10 -16.12 0.12
CA THR A 39 16.44 -15.58 -0.14
C THR A 39 17.56 -16.62 0.01
N VAL A 40 17.49 -17.53 1.00
CA VAL A 40 18.52 -18.57 1.19
C VAL A 40 18.50 -19.62 0.07
N ILE A 41 17.32 -20.00 -0.43
CA ILE A 41 17.23 -20.96 -1.56
C ILE A 41 17.67 -20.30 -2.87
N ILE A 42 17.23 -19.06 -3.13
CA ILE A 42 17.58 -18.31 -4.35
C ILE A 42 19.09 -17.99 -4.41
N SER A 43 19.70 -17.55 -3.30
CA SER A 43 21.13 -17.19 -3.26
C SER A 43 22.11 -18.37 -3.25
N SER A 44 21.67 -19.57 -2.85
CA SER A 44 22.55 -20.74 -2.74
C SER A 44 22.60 -21.61 -4.00
N ASN A 45 21.73 -21.34 -4.99
CA ASN A 45 21.72 -22.00 -6.30
C ASN A 45 21.65 -23.55 -6.19
N ILE A 46 20.97 -24.06 -5.15
CA ILE A 46 20.82 -25.49 -4.87
C ILE A 46 19.72 -26.06 -5.78
N PRO A 47 20.05 -26.93 -6.75
CA PRO A 47 19.02 -27.55 -7.58
C PRO A 47 18.28 -28.62 -6.77
N ILE A 48 17.00 -28.37 -6.47
CA ILE A 48 16.12 -29.35 -5.82
C ILE A 48 15.71 -30.40 -6.86
N THR A 49 16.58 -31.39 -7.09
CA THR A 49 16.35 -32.51 -8.02
C THR A 49 15.87 -33.79 -7.32
N ASP A 50 15.80 -33.80 -5.99
CA ASP A 50 15.39 -34.96 -5.21
C ASP A 50 13.86 -35.04 -5.09
N THR A 51 13.26 -35.92 -5.89
CA THR A 51 11.83 -36.22 -5.87
C THR A 51 11.35 -36.80 -4.54
N GLY A 52 12.24 -37.39 -3.72
CA GLY A 52 11.93 -37.84 -2.37
C GLY A 52 11.56 -36.67 -1.45
N LEU A 53 12.30 -35.55 -1.54
CA LEU A 53 12.10 -34.37 -0.69
C LEU A 53 10.73 -33.71 -0.92
N ILE A 54 10.30 -33.61 -2.19
CA ILE A 54 8.98 -33.09 -2.57
C ILE A 54 7.88 -34.00 -2.03
N THR A 55 8.05 -35.33 -2.18
CA THR A 55 7.07 -36.33 -1.70
C THR A 55 6.93 -36.29 -0.17
N GLU A 56 8.02 -36.10 0.57
CA GLU A 56 8.00 -36.02 2.03
C GLU A 56 7.30 -34.74 2.52
N LEU A 57 7.55 -33.59 1.86
CA LEU A 57 6.85 -32.33 2.12
C LEU A 57 5.34 -32.42 1.84
N GLU A 58 4.93 -33.06 0.75
CA GLU A 58 3.51 -33.29 0.43
C GLU A 58 2.84 -34.25 1.43
N SER A 59 3.55 -35.28 1.91
CA SER A 59 3.01 -36.20 2.93
C SER A 59 2.80 -35.54 4.30
N THR A 60 3.61 -34.52 4.63
CA THR A 60 3.51 -33.80 5.91
C THR A 60 2.28 -32.88 5.95
N LEU A 61 1.80 -32.39 4.80
CA LEU A 61 0.60 -31.56 4.69
C LEU A 61 -0.71 -32.35 4.88
N THR A 62 -0.71 -33.65 4.58
CA THR A 62 -1.93 -34.48 4.58
C THR A 62 -2.18 -35.22 5.90
N SER A 63 -1.20 -35.30 6.80
CA SER A 63 -1.32 -36.03 8.08
C SER A 63 -1.86 -35.23 9.27
N ASP A 64 -1.77 -33.89 9.24
CA ASP A 64 -2.02 -33.01 10.40
C ASP A 64 -3.40 -32.30 10.39
N ASN A 65 -4.31 -32.58 9.43
CA ASN A 65 -5.62 -31.93 9.36
C ASN A 65 -6.79 -32.86 8.96
N PRO A 66 -7.47 -33.52 9.91
CA PRO A 66 -8.60 -34.41 9.62
C PRO A 66 -9.90 -33.68 9.21
N HIS A 67 -9.93 -32.35 9.15
CA HIS A 67 -11.15 -31.55 8.88
C HIS A 67 -11.19 -30.83 7.52
N GLN A 68 -10.19 -31.02 6.63
CA GLN A 68 -10.27 -30.57 5.24
C GLN A 68 -10.08 -31.73 4.24
N GLN A 69 -11.12 -32.54 4.05
CA GLN A 69 -11.16 -33.65 3.08
C GLN A 69 -11.50 -33.23 1.64
N ASN A 70 -11.54 -31.92 1.30
CA ASN A 70 -12.01 -31.42 0.00
C ASN A 70 -11.10 -30.37 -0.68
N VAL A 71 -9.82 -30.29 -0.31
CA VAL A 71 -8.82 -29.54 -1.09
C VAL A 71 -7.72 -30.50 -1.55
N SER A 72 -7.56 -30.62 -2.85
CA SER A 72 -6.50 -31.41 -3.48
C SER A 72 -5.17 -30.65 -3.34
N THR A 73 -4.33 -31.03 -2.37
CA THR A 73 -3.00 -30.40 -2.14
C THR A 73 -1.89 -30.95 -3.05
N SER A 74 -2.21 -31.87 -3.97
CA SER A 74 -1.23 -32.45 -4.90
C SER A 74 -0.69 -31.39 -5.86
N GLY A 75 0.62 -31.18 -5.87
CA GLY A 75 1.28 -30.29 -6.82
C GLY A 75 1.50 -28.86 -6.34
N PHE A 76 1.05 -28.45 -5.16
CA PHE A 76 1.25 -27.06 -4.65
C PHE A 76 2.71 -26.60 -4.75
N TRP A 77 3.64 -27.42 -4.25
CA TRP A 77 5.07 -27.12 -4.35
C TRP A 77 5.62 -27.29 -5.78
N SER A 78 5.08 -28.23 -6.57
CA SER A 78 5.49 -28.41 -7.97
C SER A 78 5.15 -27.20 -8.82
N ASP A 79 4.01 -26.57 -8.59
CA ASP A 79 3.55 -25.40 -9.36
C ASP A 79 4.17 -24.10 -8.83
N TYR A 80 4.42 -24.01 -7.52
CA TYR A 80 5.26 -22.95 -6.94
C TYR A 80 6.65 -22.90 -7.61
N PHE A 81 7.38 -24.02 -7.65
CA PHE A 81 8.72 -24.04 -8.27
C PHE A 81 8.72 -23.80 -9.79
N LYS A 82 7.70 -24.25 -10.53
CA LYS A 82 7.55 -23.93 -11.96
C LYS A 82 7.34 -22.44 -12.19
N ASN A 83 6.47 -21.81 -11.39
CA ASN A 83 6.12 -20.40 -11.55
C ASN A 83 7.23 -19.45 -11.06
N SER A 84 8.13 -19.92 -10.17
CA SER A 84 9.33 -19.17 -9.75
C SER A 84 10.50 -19.19 -10.75
N GLY A 85 10.31 -19.65 -11.99
CA GLY A 85 11.35 -19.65 -13.04
C GLY A 85 12.45 -20.71 -12.89
N LEU A 86 12.43 -21.52 -11.83
CA LEU A 86 13.38 -22.59 -11.55
C LEU A 86 13.09 -23.84 -12.42
N THR A 87 13.34 -23.74 -13.72
CA THR A 87 13.03 -24.83 -14.67
C THR A 87 14.01 -26.00 -14.58
N THR A 88 13.44 -27.21 -14.47
CA THR A 88 14.18 -28.47 -14.53
C THR A 88 14.50 -28.84 -15.98
N TYR A 89 15.78 -28.85 -16.37
CA TYR A 89 16.21 -29.40 -17.66
C TYR A 89 16.56 -30.89 -17.56
N PRO A 90 15.90 -31.79 -18.32
CA PRO A 90 16.35 -33.17 -18.45
C PRO A 90 17.49 -33.29 -19.47
N ASN A 91 18.69 -33.61 -18.98
CA ASN A 91 19.83 -34.22 -19.69
C ASN A 91 19.97 -34.03 -21.23
N SER A 92 20.83 -33.09 -21.65
CA SER A 92 21.65 -33.26 -22.87
C SER A 92 22.96 -32.45 -22.84
N SER A 93 24.02 -33.11 -22.35
CA SER A 93 25.45 -32.97 -22.74
C SER A 93 25.98 -31.69 -23.43
N VAL A 94 26.94 -31.02 -22.75
CA VAL A 94 28.23 -30.45 -23.26
C VAL A 94 28.13 -29.40 -24.39
N ALA A 95 28.58 -28.15 -24.23
CA ALA A 95 29.99 -27.81 -24.03
C ALA A 95 30.26 -26.44 -23.35
N MET A 96 31.45 -26.31 -22.75
CA MET A 96 32.06 -25.03 -22.37
C MET A 96 32.53 -24.24 -23.61
N TYR A 97 32.51 -22.90 -23.54
CA TYR A 97 33.69 -22.08 -23.89
C TYR A 97 33.59 -20.69 -23.24
N ALA A 98 34.75 -20.12 -22.87
CA ALA A 98 34.86 -18.80 -22.27
C ALA A 98 35.55 -17.80 -23.22
N SER A 99 35.17 -16.52 -23.11
CA SER A 99 35.92 -15.29 -23.42
C SER A 99 36.82 -15.19 -24.66
N SER A 100 36.59 -14.16 -25.49
CA SER A 100 37.65 -13.18 -25.86
C SER A 100 37.12 -11.98 -26.65
N ASN A 101 37.71 -10.80 -26.41
CA ASN A 101 37.60 -9.60 -27.26
C ASN A 101 38.06 -9.83 -28.71
N SER A 102 37.43 -9.14 -29.67
CA SER A 102 38.07 -8.16 -30.58
C SER A 102 37.09 -7.64 -31.64
N GLY A 103 37.35 -6.46 -32.20
CA GLY A 103 36.47 -5.80 -33.17
C GLY A 103 36.93 -5.89 -34.64
N GLU A 104 36.46 -4.90 -35.40
CA GLU A 104 36.73 -4.58 -36.83
C GLU A 104 35.90 -5.28 -37.93
N ASN A 105 35.11 -4.43 -38.58
CA ASN A 105 34.74 -4.37 -40.01
C ASN A 105 35.31 -5.41 -40.98
N PHE A 106 34.51 -5.86 -41.96
CA PHE A 106 34.57 -5.42 -43.37
C PHE A 106 33.43 -6.03 -44.22
N PHE A 107 32.78 -5.22 -45.07
CA PHE A 107 32.22 -5.48 -46.42
C PHE A 107 31.67 -6.89 -46.79
N SER A 108 30.52 -7.05 -47.47
CA SER A 108 30.10 -6.32 -48.68
C SER A 108 28.68 -6.71 -49.16
N SER A 109 28.04 -5.85 -49.99
CA SER A 109 27.18 -6.14 -51.17
C SER A 109 26.12 -7.27 -51.10
N SER A 110 24.87 -7.19 -51.57
CA SER A 110 24.17 -6.36 -52.58
C SER A 110 22.82 -7.10 -52.88
N VAL A 111 21.75 -6.62 -53.55
CA VAL A 111 21.29 -5.35 -54.13
C VAL A 111 19.80 -5.52 -54.53
N ASN A 112 18.98 -4.46 -54.45
CA ASN A 112 17.67 -4.26 -55.16
C ASN A 112 16.47 -5.20 -54.84
N SER A 113 15.20 -4.79 -55.01
CA SER A 113 14.62 -3.49 -55.44
C SER A 113 13.13 -3.33 -55.08
N SER A 114 12.74 -2.08 -54.76
CA SER A 114 11.43 -1.38 -54.96
C SER A 114 10.22 -2.15 -55.54
N VAL A 115 9.00 -2.09 -54.95
CA VAL A 115 8.05 -0.92 -54.87
C VAL A 115 7.59 -0.44 -56.27
N PRO A 116 6.31 -0.08 -56.58
CA PRO A 116 5.21 0.38 -55.71
C PRO A 116 3.77 -0.20 -55.94
N SER A 117 2.83 0.34 -55.16
CA SER A 117 1.36 0.28 -55.29
C SER A 117 0.78 1.15 -56.42
N SER A 118 -0.49 0.90 -56.81
CA SER A 118 -1.61 1.90 -56.83
C SER A 118 -2.83 1.48 -57.68
N GLN A 119 -3.93 2.24 -57.50
CA GLN A 119 -5.13 2.42 -58.34
C GLN A 119 -6.43 1.63 -58.02
N HIS A 120 -7.53 2.38 -58.08
CA HIS A 120 -8.90 2.03 -57.72
C HIS A 120 -9.67 1.28 -58.83
N THR A 121 -10.81 0.67 -58.50
CA THR A 121 -12.11 0.99 -59.15
C THR A 121 -13.32 0.47 -58.35
N ASN A 122 -14.47 1.15 -58.51
CA ASN A 122 -15.76 0.80 -57.88
C ASN A 122 -16.48 -0.34 -58.62
N MET A 123 -17.27 -1.17 -57.91
CA MET A 123 -18.70 -1.46 -58.22
C MET A 123 -19.36 -2.49 -57.28
N LYS A 124 -20.47 -2.09 -56.65
CA LYS A 124 -21.67 -2.91 -56.29
C LYS A 124 -22.81 -2.47 -57.26
N PRO A 125 -24.01 -3.12 -57.37
CA PRO A 125 -24.63 -4.10 -56.47
C PRO A 125 -25.42 -5.28 -57.13
N SER A 126 -25.80 -6.29 -56.32
CA SER A 126 -27.11 -7.02 -56.30
C SER A 126 -26.99 -8.16 -55.27
N LYS A 127 -27.87 -8.35 -54.28
CA LYS A 127 -29.33 -8.67 -54.24
C LYS A 127 -29.71 -10.06 -54.80
N SER A 128 -29.74 -11.04 -53.88
CA SER A 128 -30.76 -12.10 -53.82
C SER A 128 -31.34 -12.12 -52.39
N VAL A 129 -32.55 -12.67 -52.22
CA VAL A 129 -33.48 -12.32 -51.12
C VAL A 129 -34.37 -13.53 -50.74
N ASN A 130 -34.73 -13.65 -49.45
CA ASN A 130 -35.85 -14.43 -48.86
C ASN A 130 -35.68 -15.98 -48.70
N VAL A 131 -36.32 -16.67 -47.71
CA VAL A 131 -37.35 -16.26 -46.71
C VAL A 131 -37.36 -17.16 -45.44
N SER A 132 -37.81 -16.59 -44.29
CA SER A 132 -38.41 -17.15 -43.03
C SER A 132 -37.81 -18.42 -42.35
N ASP A 133 -37.99 -18.72 -41.05
CA ASP A 133 -38.99 -18.35 -40.01
C ASP A 133 -38.31 -17.75 -38.75
N GLN A 134 -38.85 -16.81 -37.94
CA GLN A 134 -40.19 -16.56 -37.36
C GLN A 134 -40.62 -17.49 -36.20
N VAL A 135 -40.15 -17.22 -34.96
CA VAL A 135 -40.96 -17.30 -33.70
C VAL A 135 -40.39 -16.33 -32.64
N SER A 136 -41.27 -15.52 -32.01
CA SER A 136 -41.09 -14.82 -30.71
C SER A 136 -42.46 -14.68 -30.04
N PRO A 137 -42.56 -14.25 -28.76
CA PRO A 137 -42.18 -14.91 -27.51
C PRO A 137 -43.45 -15.29 -26.69
N PRO A 138 -43.37 -15.54 -25.36
CA PRO A 138 -44.23 -14.74 -24.48
C PRO A 138 -43.59 -14.28 -23.14
N HIS A 139 -44.34 -13.41 -22.45
CA HIS A 139 -44.05 -12.72 -21.19
C HIS A 139 -44.81 -13.36 -19.99
N LEU A 140 -44.57 -12.86 -18.77
CA LEU A 140 -45.22 -13.19 -17.47
C LEU A 140 -44.87 -14.59 -16.87
N ALA A 141 -44.64 -14.76 -15.56
CA ALA A 141 -45.34 -14.14 -14.42
C ALA A 141 -44.52 -14.08 -13.11
N SER A 142 -44.88 -13.14 -12.22
CA SER A 142 -44.49 -13.15 -10.80
C SER A 142 -45.49 -13.95 -9.95
N GLN A 143 -44.99 -14.75 -8.99
CA GLN A 143 -45.64 -15.02 -7.68
C GLN A 143 -44.48 -15.16 -6.66
N LEU A 144 -44.40 -14.46 -5.52
CA LEU A 144 -45.35 -14.24 -4.41
C LEU A 144 -45.84 -15.54 -3.74
N ILE A 145 -45.07 -16.00 -2.74
CA ILE A 145 -45.61 -16.67 -1.56
C ILE A 145 -45.12 -15.90 -0.33
N LYS A 146 -46.07 -15.52 0.54
CA LYS A 146 -45.85 -14.97 1.88
C LYS A 146 -46.46 -15.95 2.89
N ASN A 147 -46.01 -15.82 4.14
CA ASN A 147 -46.41 -16.60 5.33
C ASN A 147 -45.78 -18.03 5.36
N GLU A 148 -45.44 -18.57 6.53
CA GLU A 148 -45.89 -18.20 7.88
C GLU A 148 -44.78 -18.37 8.94
N MET A 149 -44.84 -17.58 10.02
CA MET A 149 -44.00 -17.79 11.20
C MET A 149 -44.45 -19.04 11.96
N LEU A 150 -43.52 -19.89 12.37
CA LEU A 150 -43.66 -20.63 13.63
C LEU A 150 -42.28 -20.84 14.26
N GLN A 151 -42.28 -20.53 15.55
CA GLN A 151 -41.22 -20.76 16.53
C GLN A 151 -40.73 -22.21 16.50
N GLU A 152 -39.42 -22.40 16.67
CA GLU A 152 -38.95 -23.32 17.71
C GLU A 152 -37.60 -22.82 18.26
N SER A 153 -37.52 -22.78 19.58
CA SER A 153 -36.38 -22.28 20.34
C SER A 153 -35.82 -23.43 21.17
N GLU A 154 -34.55 -23.78 20.97
CA GLU A 154 -33.82 -24.56 21.97
C GLU A 154 -32.71 -23.71 22.59
N LEU A 155 -32.86 -23.48 23.90
CA LEU A 155 -31.83 -22.88 24.72
C LEU A 155 -30.74 -23.92 25.00
N ILE A 156 -29.48 -23.52 24.88
CA ILE A 156 -28.39 -24.17 25.62
C ILE A 156 -28.01 -23.23 26.77
N GLN A 157 -28.32 -23.65 27.99
CA GLN A 157 -27.91 -22.95 29.21
C GLN A 157 -26.39 -23.08 29.40
N PHE A 158 -25.72 -21.97 29.74
CA PHE A 158 -24.41 -22.00 30.39
C PHE A 158 -24.60 -21.74 31.88
N ASP A 159 -24.09 -22.65 32.72
CA ASP A 159 -24.06 -22.53 34.18
C ASP A 159 -22.75 -21.84 34.60
N PRO A 160 -22.79 -20.64 35.21
CA PRO A 160 -21.58 -19.87 35.51
C PRO A 160 -20.98 -20.26 36.87
N LYS A 161 -20.31 -21.42 36.93
CA LYS A 161 -19.35 -21.75 38.00
C LYS A 161 -18.12 -22.46 37.43
N ASP A 162 -16.98 -22.07 38.01
CA ASP A 162 -15.63 -22.63 37.83
C ASP A 162 -14.99 -22.36 36.43
N ILE A 163 -13.76 -21.86 36.28
CA ILE A 163 -12.69 -21.43 37.20
C ILE A 163 -11.86 -20.33 36.48
N ALA A 164 -11.29 -19.37 37.21
CA ALA A 164 -10.43 -18.31 36.67
C ALA A 164 -8.92 -18.63 36.78
N VAL A 165 -8.18 -18.51 35.65
CA VAL A 165 -6.71 -18.38 35.53
C VAL A 165 -6.43 -17.76 34.14
N SER A 166 -5.63 -16.72 33.92
CA SER A 166 -5.16 -15.61 34.77
C SER A 166 -4.69 -14.45 33.86
N LEU A 167 -4.66 -13.20 34.36
CA LEU A 167 -4.01 -12.04 33.71
C LEU A 167 -3.28 -11.22 34.79
N GLU A 168 -1.95 -11.22 34.79
CA GLU A 168 -1.14 -10.43 35.73
C GLU A 168 -0.68 -9.12 35.12
N SER A 169 -1.18 -8.00 35.67
CA SER A 169 -0.53 -6.68 35.81
C SER A 169 0.06 -5.98 34.55
N GLN A 170 -0.05 -4.66 34.38
CA GLN A 170 -0.01 -3.63 35.43
C GLN A 170 -1.03 -2.51 35.16
N ALA A 171 -1.87 -2.25 36.15
CA ALA A 171 -2.63 -1.00 36.26
C ALA A 171 -2.61 -0.57 37.73
N ILE A 172 -2.24 0.69 37.97
CA ILE A 172 -1.95 1.22 39.31
C ILE A 172 -3.26 1.46 40.07
N THR A 173 -3.39 0.83 41.24
CA THR A 173 -4.51 1.05 42.17
C THR A 173 -4.62 2.51 42.61
N HIS A 174 -5.84 3.06 42.67
CA HIS A 174 -6.32 3.89 43.78
C HIS A 174 -7.87 3.78 43.92
N SER A 175 -8.36 3.98 45.16
CA SER A 175 -9.78 3.99 45.61
C SER A 175 -10.50 2.64 45.90
N LYS A 176 -10.59 2.35 47.19
CA LYS A 176 -11.64 1.64 47.96
C LYS A 176 -11.75 2.47 49.26
N LEU A 177 -12.88 2.74 49.91
CA LEU A 177 -14.24 2.19 49.91
C LEU A 177 -15.24 3.36 49.93
N ALA A 178 -16.36 3.33 49.21
CA ALA A 178 -17.66 2.81 49.64
C ALA A 178 -18.18 3.32 51.01
N SER A 179 -19.30 4.05 51.00
CA SER A 179 -20.15 4.27 52.16
C SER A 179 -21.62 3.98 51.80
N THR A 180 -22.31 3.29 52.70
CA THR A 180 -23.77 3.11 52.72
C THR A 180 -24.23 3.26 54.17
N ALA A 181 -25.17 4.16 54.43
CA ALA A 181 -25.94 4.21 55.68
C ALA A 181 -27.18 5.10 55.48
N ASN A 182 -28.32 4.63 56.00
CA ASN A 182 -29.59 5.36 56.01
C ASN A 182 -29.76 6.19 57.31
N GLU A 183 -30.52 7.28 57.19
CA GLU A 183 -31.44 7.91 58.16
C GLU A 183 -31.34 7.55 59.67
N ALA A 184 -31.18 8.57 60.54
CA ALA A 184 -32.25 9.06 61.45
C ALA A 184 -31.83 10.18 62.43
N MET A 185 -32.73 11.15 62.61
CA MET A 185 -32.99 12.02 63.79
C MET A 185 -31.95 13.05 64.33
N GLU A 186 -32.42 14.30 64.34
CA GLU A 186 -32.03 15.50 65.12
C GLU A 186 -32.39 15.42 66.63
N PRO A 187 -32.12 16.43 67.53
CA PRO A 187 -31.65 17.83 67.29
C PRO A 187 -30.52 18.41 68.19
N GLU A 188 -30.13 19.66 67.85
CA GLU A 188 -29.59 20.78 68.69
C GLU A 188 -28.27 20.66 69.48
N VAL A 189 -27.33 21.59 69.22
CA VAL A 189 -27.01 22.79 70.06
C VAL A 189 -26.05 23.74 69.29
N GLU A 190 -26.14 25.04 69.56
CA GLU A 190 -25.49 26.18 68.88
C GLU A 190 -23.94 26.27 69.02
N ASN A 191 -23.25 26.87 68.03
CA ASN A 191 -22.47 28.13 68.18
C ASN A 191 -21.61 28.49 66.93
N GLU A 192 -21.96 29.60 66.26
CA GLU A 192 -21.14 30.69 65.64
C GLU A 192 -19.84 30.40 64.78
N PRO A 193 -19.47 31.32 63.86
CA PRO A 193 -18.82 30.93 62.59
C PRO A 193 -17.28 30.99 62.55
N VAL A 194 -16.70 30.24 61.62
CA VAL A 194 -15.29 30.35 61.21
C VAL A 194 -15.17 30.53 59.70
N SER A 195 -14.60 31.66 59.28
CA SER A 195 -14.23 31.94 57.89
C SER A 195 -12.95 31.20 57.48
N VAL A 196 -12.96 30.42 56.40
CA VAL A 196 -11.72 29.86 55.82
C VAL A 196 -11.70 29.91 54.29
N LEU A 197 -10.68 30.60 53.79
CA LEU A 197 -10.04 30.69 52.47
C LEU A 197 -10.67 29.98 51.24
N ASN A 198 -10.75 30.75 50.16
CA ASN A 198 -10.60 30.22 48.79
C ASN A 198 -9.27 29.48 48.66
N VAL A 199 -9.31 28.21 48.22
CA VAL A 199 -8.12 27.51 47.74
C VAL A 199 -8.13 27.57 46.21
N THR A 200 -7.31 28.46 45.66
CA THR A 200 -6.91 28.38 44.25
C THR A 200 -6.11 27.10 44.03
N SER A 201 -6.62 26.21 43.18
CA SER A 201 -5.89 25.02 42.74
C SER A 201 -4.68 25.44 41.92
N VAL A 202 -3.49 25.34 42.51
CA VAL A 202 -2.23 25.35 41.76
C VAL A 202 -2.14 24.00 41.05
N SER A 203 -2.20 24.01 39.72
CA SER A 203 -1.82 22.84 38.92
C SER A 203 -0.31 22.69 38.99
N GLU A 204 0.18 21.65 39.66
CA GLU A 204 1.60 21.28 39.58
C GLU A 204 1.88 20.79 38.16
N ASP A 205 2.80 21.50 37.50
CA ASP A 205 3.28 21.23 36.16
C ASP A 205 4.11 19.94 36.18
N ILE A 206 3.53 18.84 35.70
CA ILE A 206 4.22 17.55 35.58
C ILE A 206 5.08 17.61 34.32
N GLY A 207 6.23 18.29 34.44
CA GLY A 207 7.12 18.54 33.31
C GLY A 207 7.47 17.27 32.55
N SER A 208 7.13 17.25 31.26
CA SER A 208 7.48 16.18 30.33
C SER A 208 9.00 15.99 30.28
N THR A 209 9.47 14.78 30.54
CA THR A 209 10.88 14.43 30.45
C THR A 209 11.37 14.47 28.99
N PRO A 210 12.57 14.99 28.68
CA PRO A 210 13.03 15.17 27.29
C PRO A 210 13.37 13.88 26.50
N GLU A 211 12.97 12.70 26.97
CA GLU A 211 13.47 11.41 26.47
C GLU A 211 12.65 10.84 25.28
N ASP A 212 11.50 11.43 24.94
CA ASP A 212 10.61 11.01 23.84
C ASP A 212 10.65 11.93 22.60
N GLU A 213 11.56 12.91 22.54
CA GLU A 213 11.60 13.88 21.44
C GLU A 213 12.32 13.34 20.19
N LEU A 214 11.55 12.96 19.17
CA LEU A 214 12.07 12.82 17.80
C LEU A 214 12.57 14.19 17.32
N THR A 215 13.85 14.28 16.97
CA THR A 215 14.50 15.48 16.40
C THR A 215 15.13 15.16 15.06
N LEU A 216 14.41 15.41 13.97
CA LEU A 216 14.91 15.25 12.62
C LEU A 216 15.64 16.52 12.16
N THR A 217 16.81 16.37 11.53
CA THR A 217 17.39 17.37 10.64
C THR A 217 17.48 16.84 9.21
N PHE A 218 17.37 17.73 8.23
CA PHE A 218 17.25 17.34 6.83
C PHE A 218 18.45 17.81 5.96
N SER A 219 18.70 17.04 4.91
CA SER A 219 19.51 17.44 3.75
C SER A 219 18.58 17.68 2.58
N ASN A 220 18.75 18.78 1.84
CA ASN A 220 18.06 18.98 0.58
C ASN A 220 18.93 18.55 -0.62
N ILE A 221 18.37 17.73 -1.51
CA ILE A 221 18.99 17.23 -2.74
C ILE A 221 18.48 18.07 -3.92
N ILE A 222 19.36 18.95 -4.44
CA ILE A 222 19.05 19.91 -5.53
C ILE A 222 20.12 19.97 -6.63
N GLU A 223 21.25 19.28 -6.48
CA GLU A 223 22.35 19.27 -7.47
C GLU A 223 22.82 17.85 -7.85
N ALA A 224 22.14 16.80 -7.38
CA ALA A 224 22.43 15.39 -7.69
C ALA A 224 22.02 14.95 -9.11
N GLY A 225 21.80 15.91 -10.02
CA GLY A 225 21.34 15.62 -11.38
C GLY A 225 19.86 15.28 -11.52
N LEU A 226 18.99 15.68 -10.58
CA LEU A 226 17.54 15.60 -10.73
C LEU A 226 17.06 16.38 -11.97
N GLY A 227 16.04 15.86 -12.68
CA GLY A 227 15.49 16.49 -13.88
C GLY A 227 14.81 17.84 -13.61
N SER A 228 14.28 18.02 -12.41
CA SER A 228 13.73 19.26 -11.86
C SER A 228 13.77 19.21 -10.33
N ASN A 229 13.89 20.37 -9.67
CA ASN A 229 13.80 20.48 -8.21
C ASN A 229 12.35 20.46 -7.71
N ALA A 230 11.35 20.64 -8.58
CA ALA A 230 9.96 20.46 -8.18
C ALA A 230 9.62 18.97 -8.15
N ILE A 231 9.59 18.40 -6.94
CA ILE A 231 9.31 16.99 -6.70
C ILE A 231 7.83 16.84 -6.32
N SER A 232 7.09 16.05 -7.11
CA SER A 232 5.68 15.72 -6.84
C SER A 232 5.56 14.63 -5.78
N ASP A 233 6.44 13.63 -5.85
CA ASP A 233 6.35 12.40 -5.07
C ASP A 233 7.71 11.69 -4.96
N VAL A 234 7.86 10.81 -3.96
CA VAL A 234 9.07 10.02 -3.71
C VAL A 234 8.73 8.62 -3.22
N TYR A 235 9.41 7.61 -3.77
CA TYR A 235 9.33 6.23 -3.33
C TYR A 235 10.75 5.67 -3.15
N VAL A 236 10.97 4.83 -2.13
CA VAL A 236 12.23 4.09 -1.96
C VAL A 236 11.91 2.61 -1.81
N ASP A 237 12.49 1.77 -2.67
CA ASP A 237 12.22 0.34 -2.65
C ASP A 237 12.97 -0.41 -1.54
N ASN A 238 12.67 -1.70 -1.39
CA ASN A 238 13.30 -2.58 -0.40
C ASN A 238 14.80 -2.84 -0.65
N PHE A 239 15.36 -2.38 -1.78
CA PHE A 239 16.77 -2.45 -2.12
C PHE A 239 17.51 -1.11 -1.88
N GLY A 240 16.77 -0.04 -1.53
CA GLY A 240 17.32 1.31 -1.36
C GLY A 240 17.37 2.12 -2.66
N THR A 241 16.75 1.67 -3.74
CA THR A 241 16.61 2.46 -4.97
C THR A 241 15.64 3.61 -4.71
N ILE A 242 16.07 4.84 -4.98
CA ILE A 242 15.27 6.05 -4.76
C ILE A 242 14.66 6.48 -6.09
N TYR A 243 13.35 6.67 -6.11
CA TYR A 243 12.58 7.14 -7.24
C TYR A 243 11.97 8.50 -6.90
N ALA A 244 12.26 9.53 -7.71
CA ALA A 244 11.81 10.90 -7.50
C ALA A 244 10.95 11.37 -8.69
N ALA A 245 9.68 11.67 -8.44
CA ALA A 245 8.76 12.16 -9.45
C ALA A 245 9.01 13.65 -9.64
N THR A 246 9.59 14.06 -10.76
CA THR A 246 9.88 15.48 -11.02
C THR A 246 8.98 16.05 -12.10
N THR A 247 8.90 17.37 -12.18
CA THR A 247 8.20 18.06 -13.29
C THR A 247 8.91 17.95 -14.65
N ASN A 248 10.07 17.26 -14.73
CA ASN A 248 10.87 17.09 -15.93
C ASN A 248 11.62 15.74 -15.92
N GLY A 249 10.88 14.66 -15.71
CA GLY A 249 11.32 13.27 -15.76
C GLY A 249 11.18 12.52 -14.43
N LEU A 250 11.30 11.20 -14.51
CA LEU A 250 11.46 10.33 -13.35
C LEU A 250 12.94 10.21 -13.01
N GLY A 251 13.38 10.72 -11.86
CA GLY A 251 14.74 10.51 -11.38
C GLY A 251 14.86 9.15 -10.68
N ILE A 252 15.88 8.36 -11.02
CA ILE A 252 16.21 7.09 -10.35
C ILE A 252 17.65 7.16 -9.82
N SER A 253 17.86 6.92 -8.52
CA SER A 253 19.18 6.83 -7.89
C SER A 253 19.40 5.45 -7.27
N TYR A 254 20.62 4.94 -7.48
CA TYR A 254 21.11 3.66 -6.96
C TYR A 254 22.26 3.84 -5.94
N ASP A 255 22.51 5.08 -5.52
CA ASP A 255 23.70 5.51 -4.77
C ASP A 255 23.34 6.46 -3.62
N ASP A 256 22.28 6.15 -2.86
CA ASP A 256 21.79 6.94 -1.71
C ASP A 256 21.47 8.42 -2.06
N GLY A 257 21.08 8.70 -3.31
CA GLY A 257 20.74 10.04 -3.78
C GLY A 257 21.96 10.90 -4.16
N ILE A 258 23.15 10.31 -4.28
CA ILE A 258 24.37 11.00 -4.76
C ILE A 258 24.23 11.40 -6.23
N SER A 259 23.61 10.55 -7.07
CA SER A 259 23.32 10.86 -8.46
C SER A 259 22.01 10.25 -8.96
N PHE A 260 21.31 10.98 -9.84
CA PHE A 260 20.05 10.54 -10.46
C PHE A 260 20.19 10.35 -11.97
N SER A 261 19.69 9.20 -12.45
CA SER A 261 19.40 8.95 -13.86
C SER A 261 17.97 9.38 -14.16
N ASN A 262 17.78 10.40 -14.99
CA ASN A 262 16.43 10.87 -15.36
C ASN A 262 15.90 10.11 -16.56
N LYS A 263 14.68 9.60 -16.44
CA LYS A 263 13.91 8.95 -17.50
C LYS A 263 12.88 9.94 -18.05
N ASN A 264 12.67 9.92 -19.37
CA ASN A 264 11.85 10.88 -20.11
C ASN A 264 11.10 10.19 -21.27
N GLU A 265 10.48 10.97 -22.16
CA GLU A 265 9.74 10.47 -23.34
C GLU A 265 10.60 9.57 -24.25
N SER A 266 11.92 9.83 -24.35
CA SER A 266 12.84 8.98 -25.13
C SER A 266 12.98 7.56 -24.58
N ASP A 267 12.70 7.39 -23.29
CA ASP A 267 12.81 6.12 -22.56
C ASP A 267 11.43 5.42 -22.47
N GLY A 268 10.38 6.02 -23.05
CA GLY A 268 9.04 5.47 -23.15
C GLY A 268 8.01 6.01 -22.16
N LEU A 269 8.35 7.03 -21.37
CA LEU A 269 7.37 7.73 -20.53
C LEU A 269 6.33 8.48 -21.38
N GLY A 270 5.08 8.54 -20.91
CA GLY A 270 3.98 9.21 -21.62
C GLY A 270 4.09 10.73 -21.67
N ASP A 271 4.64 11.36 -20.63
CA ASP A 271 4.91 12.79 -20.49
C ASP A 271 6.06 12.94 -19.46
N VAL A 272 6.84 14.03 -19.53
CA VAL A 272 7.92 14.28 -18.57
C VAL A 272 7.44 14.75 -17.19
N LYS A 273 6.20 15.23 -17.06
CA LYS A 273 5.66 15.64 -15.76
C LYS A 273 5.13 14.41 -15.01
N ILE A 274 5.91 13.94 -14.05
CA ILE A 274 5.55 12.79 -13.21
C ILE A 274 4.83 13.29 -11.95
N THR A 275 3.70 12.65 -11.63
CA THR A 275 2.79 13.06 -10.53
C THR A 275 2.82 12.11 -9.34
N CYS A 276 3.03 10.81 -9.57
CA CYS A 276 3.11 9.77 -8.54
C CYS A 276 4.17 8.71 -8.95
N ILE A 277 4.68 7.95 -7.98
CA ILE A 277 5.44 6.71 -8.22
C ILE A 277 4.93 5.59 -7.30
N PHE A 278 4.79 4.39 -7.86
CA PHE A 278 4.67 3.16 -7.08
C PHE A 278 5.66 2.12 -7.59
N VAL A 279 6.29 1.35 -6.69
CA VAL A 279 7.13 0.20 -7.06
C VAL A 279 6.68 -1.02 -6.27
N ASP A 280 6.24 -2.05 -7.00
CA ASP A 280 5.64 -3.25 -6.40
C ASP A 280 6.69 -4.27 -5.91
N SER A 281 6.20 -5.36 -5.32
CA SER A 281 7.04 -6.46 -4.81
C SER A 281 7.80 -7.25 -5.89
N LEU A 282 7.53 -6.98 -7.17
CA LEU A 282 8.24 -7.54 -8.34
C LEU A 282 9.23 -6.53 -8.94
N SER A 283 9.47 -5.39 -8.28
CA SER A 283 10.29 -4.28 -8.77
C SER A 283 9.81 -3.67 -10.09
N ARG A 284 8.50 -3.76 -10.37
CA ARG A 284 7.88 -3.05 -11.49
C ARG A 284 7.61 -1.61 -11.07
N ILE A 285 8.03 -0.66 -11.91
CA ILE A 285 7.95 0.77 -11.62
C ILE A 285 6.76 1.35 -12.38
N TYR A 286 5.86 1.96 -11.63
CA TYR A 286 4.66 2.65 -12.13
C TYR A 286 4.83 4.15 -11.92
N ALA A 287 4.75 4.93 -12.99
CA ALA A 287 4.91 6.38 -12.97
C ALA A 287 3.65 7.05 -13.55
N CYS A 288 2.87 7.71 -12.69
CA CYS A 288 1.77 8.55 -13.13
C CYS A 288 2.30 9.73 -13.93
N ASN A 289 1.71 10.02 -15.08
CA ASN A 289 2.06 11.16 -15.90
C ASN A 289 0.82 11.79 -16.54
N LYS A 290 1.00 12.93 -17.21
CA LYS A 290 -0.10 13.69 -17.82
C LYS A 290 -0.81 12.95 -18.97
N PHE A 291 -0.15 11.99 -19.60
CA PHE A 291 -0.67 11.24 -20.74
C PHE A 291 -0.83 9.74 -20.46
N GLY A 292 -0.86 9.32 -19.19
CA GLY A 292 -1.23 7.97 -18.78
C GLY A 292 -0.49 7.48 -17.55
N LEU A 293 -0.33 6.15 -17.50
CA LEU A 293 0.45 5.44 -16.49
C LEU A 293 1.59 4.70 -17.19
N SER A 294 2.84 5.08 -16.92
CA SER A 294 4.01 4.44 -17.51
C SER A 294 4.53 3.30 -16.64
N LEU A 295 4.69 2.12 -17.23
CA LEU A 295 5.18 0.90 -16.58
C LEU A 295 6.56 0.51 -17.10
N SER A 296 7.53 0.32 -16.20
CA SER A 296 8.78 -0.41 -16.48
C SER A 296 8.79 -1.76 -15.76
N ILE A 297 9.33 -2.77 -16.45
CA ILE A 297 9.56 -4.13 -15.93
C ILE A 297 11.06 -4.52 -15.97
N ASP A 298 11.92 -3.54 -16.22
CA ASP A 298 13.36 -3.69 -16.51
C ASP A 298 14.21 -2.70 -15.68
N ALA A 299 13.83 -2.49 -14.42
CA ALA A 299 14.49 -1.56 -13.49
C ALA A 299 14.59 -0.10 -14.03
N GLY A 300 13.61 0.32 -14.83
CA GLY A 300 13.53 1.66 -15.39
C GLY A 300 14.39 1.87 -16.63
N ASP A 301 14.96 0.83 -17.25
CA ASP A 301 15.68 0.95 -18.51
C ASP A 301 14.76 1.38 -19.67
N SER A 302 13.52 0.89 -19.69
CA SER A 302 12.48 1.33 -20.63
C SER A 302 11.07 1.30 -20.01
N PHE A 303 10.18 2.12 -20.58
CA PHE A 303 8.80 2.24 -20.14
C PHE A 303 7.81 1.97 -21.27
N THR A 304 6.65 1.43 -20.91
CA THR A 304 5.47 1.35 -21.77
C THR A 304 4.36 2.17 -21.14
N ASN A 305 3.90 3.21 -21.83
CA ASN A 305 2.80 4.05 -21.35
C ASN A 305 1.44 3.44 -21.69
N MET A 306 0.58 3.31 -20.67
CA MET A 306 -0.80 2.86 -20.77
C MET A 306 -1.72 4.08 -20.72
N ASP A 307 -2.69 4.17 -21.63
CA ASP A 307 -3.56 5.35 -21.76
C ASP A 307 -5.03 4.98 -22.09
N ASP A 308 -5.80 5.93 -22.65
CA ASP A 308 -7.20 5.69 -23.05
C ASP A 308 -7.36 4.57 -24.10
N SER A 309 -6.30 4.20 -24.83
CA SER A 309 -6.30 3.05 -25.73
C SER A 309 -6.26 1.70 -25.00
N ASN A 310 -5.73 1.68 -23.77
CA ASN A 310 -5.85 0.57 -22.80
C ASN A 310 -7.19 0.61 -22.03
N GLY A 311 -8.03 1.61 -22.27
CA GLY A 311 -9.30 1.81 -21.56
C GLY A 311 -9.19 2.59 -20.25
N LEU A 312 -8.04 3.23 -19.96
CA LEU A 312 -7.86 4.09 -18.79
C LEU A 312 -8.91 5.23 -18.78
N GLY A 313 -9.50 5.54 -17.62
CA GLY A 313 -10.66 6.42 -17.51
C GLY A 313 -10.38 7.89 -17.86
N ASP A 314 -9.19 8.36 -17.54
CA ASP A 314 -8.59 9.61 -18.02
C ASP A 314 -7.07 9.42 -18.17
N LYS A 315 -6.42 10.24 -19.01
CA LYS A 315 -4.96 10.19 -19.16
C LYS A 315 -4.23 10.91 -18.03
N GLU A 316 -4.88 11.86 -17.36
CA GLU A 316 -4.30 12.50 -16.18
C GLU A 316 -4.53 11.60 -14.95
N VAL A 317 -3.51 10.77 -14.68
CA VAL A 317 -3.44 9.91 -13.48
C VAL A 317 -2.81 10.71 -12.34
N ASN A 318 -3.50 10.74 -11.20
CA ASN A 318 -3.06 11.47 -10.01
C ASN A 318 -2.23 10.56 -9.08
N ASP A 319 -2.61 9.30 -8.94
CA ASP A 319 -2.00 8.33 -8.02
C ASP A 319 -2.21 6.88 -8.51
N VAL A 320 -1.40 5.93 -8.05
CA VAL A 320 -1.48 4.51 -8.41
C VAL A 320 -1.08 3.60 -7.24
N PHE A 321 -1.84 2.52 -7.07
CA PHE A 321 -1.50 1.44 -6.13
C PHE A 321 -1.56 0.09 -6.86
N VAL A 322 -0.66 -0.83 -6.50
CA VAL A 322 -0.70 -2.22 -7.00
C VAL A 322 -0.68 -3.17 -5.81
N ASP A 323 -1.69 -4.03 -5.71
CA ASP A 323 -1.79 -4.99 -4.60
C ASP A 323 -0.89 -6.24 -4.79
N ASP A 324 -0.79 -7.06 -3.74
CA ASP A 324 0.00 -8.31 -3.76
C ASP A 324 -0.49 -9.34 -4.80
N ALA A 325 -1.70 -9.19 -5.34
CA ALA A 325 -2.21 -10.01 -6.44
C ALA A 325 -1.85 -9.45 -7.83
N GLY A 326 -1.23 -8.27 -7.88
CA GLY A 326 -0.84 -7.57 -9.10
C GLY A 326 -1.97 -6.76 -9.75
N VAL A 327 -3.08 -6.52 -9.03
CA VAL A 327 -4.17 -5.67 -9.53
C VAL A 327 -3.74 -4.20 -9.44
N ILE A 328 -3.85 -3.49 -10.56
CA ILE A 328 -3.48 -2.07 -10.67
C ILE A 328 -4.72 -1.22 -10.44
N TYR A 329 -4.64 -0.30 -9.49
CA TYR A 329 -5.67 0.69 -9.17
C TYR A 329 -5.11 2.07 -9.47
N ALA A 330 -5.61 2.74 -10.52
CA ALA A 330 -5.15 4.05 -10.95
C ALA A 330 -6.21 5.12 -10.67
N ALA A 331 -5.86 6.12 -9.87
CA ALA A 331 -6.69 7.29 -9.57
C ALA A 331 -6.64 8.27 -10.75
N THR A 332 -7.78 8.52 -11.40
CA THR A 332 -7.86 9.41 -12.57
C THR A 332 -8.86 10.55 -12.36
N LYS A 333 -8.81 11.56 -13.24
CA LYS A 333 -9.78 12.67 -13.25
C LYS A 333 -11.21 12.31 -13.71
N LYS A 334 -11.46 11.05 -14.11
CA LYS A 334 -12.80 10.55 -14.47
C LYS A 334 -13.23 9.27 -13.76
N GLY A 335 -12.47 8.82 -12.77
CA GLY A 335 -12.82 7.71 -11.90
C GLY A 335 -11.62 6.91 -11.43
N LEU A 336 -11.90 5.81 -10.74
CA LEU A 336 -10.93 4.78 -10.43
C LEU A 336 -10.85 3.79 -11.60
N SER A 337 -9.66 3.62 -12.17
CA SER A 337 -9.40 2.62 -13.22
C SER A 337 -8.74 1.39 -12.60
N ILE A 338 -9.33 0.21 -12.78
CA ILE A 338 -8.87 -1.06 -12.20
C ILE A 338 -8.46 -2.02 -13.32
N SER A 339 -7.26 -2.61 -13.24
CA SER A 339 -6.78 -3.63 -14.18
C SER A 339 -6.26 -4.88 -13.45
N THR A 340 -6.79 -6.04 -13.84
CA THR A 340 -6.36 -7.37 -13.35
C THR A 340 -5.49 -8.12 -14.36
N ASP A 341 -5.07 -7.47 -15.45
CA ASP A 341 -4.35 -8.09 -16.58
C ASP A 341 -3.01 -7.40 -16.88
N ASN A 342 -2.43 -6.74 -15.87
CA ASN A 342 -1.20 -5.93 -15.96
C ASN A 342 -1.32 -4.71 -16.90
N GLY A 343 -2.50 -4.10 -16.96
CA GLY A 343 -2.76 -2.86 -17.70
C GLY A 343 -2.98 -3.06 -19.21
N VAL A 344 -3.24 -4.30 -19.63
CA VAL A 344 -3.70 -4.57 -21.00
C VAL A 344 -5.12 -4.01 -21.20
N SER A 345 -5.97 -4.07 -20.19
CA SER A 345 -7.26 -3.41 -20.14
C SER A 345 -7.62 -2.87 -18.75
N PHE A 346 -8.39 -1.78 -18.71
CA PHE A 346 -8.92 -1.19 -17.48
C PHE A 346 -10.46 -1.19 -17.45
N VAL A 347 -11.02 -1.44 -16.26
CA VAL A 347 -12.44 -1.24 -15.92
C VAL A 347 -12.55 0.02 -15.08
N ASN A 348 -13.43 0.94 -15.47
CA ASN A 348 -13.55 2.26 -14.83
C ASN A 348 -14.77 2.34 -13.90
N LYS A 349 -14.57 2.83 -12.68
CA LYS A 349 -15.60 3.08 -11.67
C LYS A 349 -15.73 4.59 -11.44
N ASN A 350 -16.96 5.12 -11.45
CA ASN A 350 -17.24 6.55 -11.30
C ASN A 350 -18.51 6.80 -10.45
N GLU A 351 -19.01 8.03 -10.44
CA GLU A 351 -20.22 8.45 -9.70
C GLU A 351 -21.44 7.54 -9.99
N ALA A 352 -21.56 7.01 -11.21
CA ALA A 352 -22.63 6.08 -11.58
C ALA A 352 -22.50 4.67 -10.97
N ASP A 353 -21.29 4.30 -10.54
CA ASP A 353 -20.95 3.02 -9.89
C ASP A 353 -20.88 3.16 -8.36
N GLY A 354 -21.21 4.34 -7.82
CA GLY A 354 -21.29 4.63 -6.38
C GLY A 354 -20.13 5.44 -5.80
N LEU A 355 -19.08 5.76 -6.58
CA LEU A 355 -17.93 6.55 -6.14
C LEU A 355 -18.35 7.99 -5.74
N GLY A 356 -17.76 8.57 -4.68
CA GLY A 356 -18.16 9.88 -4.15
C GLY A 356 -17.94 11.07 -5.10
N ASP A 357 -16.83 11.07 -5.82
CA ASP A 357 -16.59 11.93 -6.98
C ASP A 357 -15.71 11.21 -8.01
N LYS A 358 -15.83 11.57 -9.28
CA LYS A 358 -15.00 11.03 -10.37
C LYS A 358 -13.57 11.56 -10.37
N ILE A 359 -13.26 12.65 -9.68
CA ILE A 359 -11.90 13.15 -9.51
C ILE A 359 -11.30 12.41 -8.31
N VAL A 360 -10.66 11.28 -8.60
CA VAL A 360 -9.89 10.51 -7.61
C VAL A 360 -8.49 11.11 -7.55
N LYS A 361 -8.06 11.52 -6.36
CA LYS A 361 -6.78 12.18 -6.11
C LYS A 361 -5.72 11.24 -5.57
N GLY A 362 -6.11 10.33 -4.67
CA GLY A 362 -5.23 9.32 -4.07
C GLY A 362 -5.90 7.96 -3.96
N ILE A 363 -5.11 6.89 -3.93
CA ILE A 363 -5.59 5.49 -3.90
C ILE A 363 -4.70 4.62 -3.01
N PHE A 364 -5.32 3.89 -2.10
CA PHE A 364 -4.62 2.92 -1.24
C PHE A 364 -5.43 1.63 -1.16
N VAL A 365 -4.76 0.48 -1.10
CA VAL A 365 -5.43 -0.83 -0.95
C VAL A 365 -4.81 -1.59 0.21
N HIS A 366 -5.63 -1.97 1.18
CA HIS A 366 -5.21 -2.77 2.33
C HIS A 366 -6.13 -3.98 2.49
N ALA A 367 -5.56 -5.18 2.55
CA ALA A 367 -6.30 -6.45 2.73
C ALA A 367 -7.50 -6.66 1.76
N GLY A 368 -7.42 -6.10 0.54
CA GLY A 368 -8.50 -6.14 -0.46
C GLY A 368 -9.58 -5.06 -0.31
N VAL A 369 -9.49 -4.20 0.71
CA VAL A 369 -10.30 -2.99 0.86
C VAL A 369 -9.64 -1.85 0.09
N VAL A 370 -10.39 -1.20 -0.79
CA VAL A 370 -9.94 -0.11 -1.65
C VAL A 370 -10.39 1.23 -1.09
N TYR A 371 -9.43 2.13 -0.86
CA TYR A 371 -9.65 3.47 -0.30
C TYR A 371 -9.29 4.51 -1.36
N ALA A 372 -10.29 5.20 -1.89
CA ALA A 372 -10.13 6.21 -2.93
C ALA A 372 -10.41 7.61 -2.35
N ALA A 373 -9.36 8.43 -2.20
CA ALA A 373 -9.47 9.83 -1.83
C ALA A 373 -9.98 10.63 -3.04
N THR A 374 -11.05 11.39 -2.88
CA THR A 374 -11.74 12.11 -3.98
C THR A 374 -11.93 13.58 -3.67
N ALA A 375 -12.31 14.36 -4.69
CA ALA A 375 -12.71 15.75 -4.54
C ALA A 375 -14.05 15.98 -3.79
N LYS A 376 -14.75 14.91 -3.37
CA LYS A 376 -15.89 14.96 -2.43
C LYS A 376 -15.82 13.83 -1.38
N GLY A 377 -14.66 13.71 -0.75
CA GLY A 377 -14.44 12.87 0.43
C GLY A 377 -13.74 11.55 0.12
N LEU A 378 -13.85 10.60 1.04
CA LEU A 378 -13.22 9.29 0.94
C LEU A 378 -14.26 8.24 0.51
N SER A 379 -13.99 7.51 -0.57
CA SER A 379 -14.79 6.35 -0.98
C SER A 379 -14.09 5.06 -0.53
N ILE A 380 -14.79 4.20 0.21
CA ILE A 380 -14.27 2.93 0.73
C ILE A 380 -15.04 1.78 0.11
N SER A 381 -14.34 0.84 -0.52
CA SER A 381 -14.92 -0.39 -1.10
C SER A 381 -14.34 -1.63 -0.43
N TYR A 382 -15.22 -2.45 0.14
CA TYR A 382 -14.88 -3.72 0.79
C TYR A 382 -14.96 -4.94 -0.13
N ASP A 383 -15.20 -4.71 -1.43
CA ASP A 383 -15.47 -5.74 -2.44
C ASP A 383 -14.61 -5.56 -3.71
N GLY A 384 -13.43 -4.94 -3.58
CA GLY A 384 -12.45 -4.78 -4.67
C GLY A 384 -12.82 -3.73 -5.71
N GLY A 385 -13.69 -2.77 -5.37
CA GLY A 385 -14.17 -1.71 -6.26
C GLY A 385 -15.51 -2.00 -6.93
N GLU A 386 -16.29 -2.99 -6.48
CA GLU A 386 -17.63 -3.27 -7.01
C GLU A 386 -18.71 -2.35 -6.44
N SER A 387 -18.60 -1.95 -5.17
CA SER A 387 -19.45 -0.95 -4.52
C SER A 387 -18.68 -0.09 -3.51
N PHE A 388 -19.17 1.12 -3.23
CA PHE A 388 -18.48 2.12 -2.41
C PHE A 388 -19.40 2.66 -1.28
N VAL A 389 -18.80 2.83 -0.11
CA VAL A 389 -19.31 3.62 1.01
C VAL A 389 -18.55 4.94 1.02
N ASN A 390 -19.24 6.05 0.83
CA ASN A 390 -18.63 7.38 0.79
C ASN A 390 -18.67 8.02 2.18
N LYS A 391 -17.67 8.86 2.46
CA LYS A 391 -17.51 9.64 3.67
C LYS A 391 -17.15 11.06 3.31
N ASP A 392 -17.91 12.03 3.78
CA ASP A 392 -17.67 13.47 3.56
C ASP A 392 -17.50 14.23 4.89
N SER A 393 -17.46 15.56 4.85
CA SER A 393 -17.38 16.39 6.07
C SER A 393 -18.62 16.31 6.98
N GLY A 394 -19.77 15.88 6.43
CA GLY A 394 -20.98 15.54 7.20
C GLY A 394 -20.86 14.21 7.95
N ASP A 395 -20.08 13.27 7.43
CA ASP A 395 -19.68 12.03 8.13
C ASP A 395 -18.48 12.19 9.07
N GLY A 396 -17.87 13.38 9.11
CA GLY A 396 -16.84 13.77 10.06
C GLY A 396 -15.43 13.94 9.51
N LEU A 397 -15.21 13.85 8.19
CA LEU A 397 -13.92 14.27 7.60
C LEU A 397 -13.64 15.76 7.84
N GLY A 398 -12.35 16.15 7.82
CA GLY A 398 -11.92 17.53 8.02
C GLY A 398 -12.34 18.45 6.86
N SER A 399 -12.43 17.90 5.65
CA SER A 399 -12.94 18.56 4.46
C SER A 399 -13.44 17.52 3.45
N ASP A 400 -14.34 17.95 2.57
CA ASP A 400 -14.75 17.17 1.39
C ASP A 400 -13.61 17.04 0.37
N ASP A 401 -12.60 17.92 0.38
CA ASP A 401 -11.48 17.77 -0.55
C ASP A 401 -10.36 16.92 0.07
N SER A 402 -10.28 15.65 -0.33
CA SER A 402 -9.27 14.69 0.16
C SER A 402 -8.17 14.46 -0.88
N ALA A 403 -6.93 14.77 -0.50
CA ALA A 403 -5.77 14.72 -1.39
C ALA A 403 -5.18 13.31 -1.52
N GLN A 404 -5.02 12.61 -0.39
CA GLN A 404 -4.42 11.28 -0.29
C GLN A 404 -5.08 10.49 0.84
N VAL A 405 -4.92 9.16 0.82
CA VAL A 405 -5.26 8.27 1.93
C VAL A 405 -4.14 7.26 2.16
N TYR A 406 -3.87 6.94 3.42
CA TYR A 406 -2.96 5.88 3.85
C TYR A 406 -3.69 4.98 4.86
N VAL A 407 -3.40 3.68 4.86
CA VAL A 407 -3.93 2.73 5.85
C VAL A 407 -2.79 1.91 6.43
N ASP A 408 -2.68 1.87 7.75
CA ASP A 408 -1.60 1.15 8.45
C ASP A 408 -1.90 -0.35 8.62
N GLY A 409 -0.94 -1.09 9.20
CA GLY A 409 -1.09 -2.52 9.49
C GLY A 409 -2.05 -2.86 10.64
N PHE A 410 -2.81 -1.89 11.16
CA PHE A 410 -3.82 -2.05 12.20
C PHE A 410 -5.21 -1.60 11.72
N ASP A 411 -5.41 -1.45 10.40
CA ASP A 411 -6.62 -0.94 9.76
C ASP A 411 -6.99 0.52 10.12
N ASN A 412 -6.04 1.31 10.67
CA ASN A 412 -6.28 2.73 10.92
C ASN A 412 -6.20 3.50 9.59
N ILE A 413 -7.21 4.33 9.33
CA ILE A 413 -7.32 5.11 8.09
C ILE A 413 -6.88 6.55 8.35
N TYR A 414 -5.97 7.04 7.52
CA TYR A 414 -5.41 8.39 7.56
C TYR A 414 -5.75 9.09 6.25
N ALA A 415 -6.74 9.99 6.26
CA ALA A 415 -7.12 10.77 5.09
C ALA A 415 -6.54 12.18 5.17
N ALA A 416 -5.68 12.52 4.21
CA ALA A 416 -5.22 13.88 3.99
C ALA A 416 -6.37 14.70 3.40
N THR A 417 -6.77 15.79 4.08
CA THR A 417 -7.84 16.68 3.63
C THR A 417 -7.41 18.14 3.64
N ALA A 418 -8.12 18.98 2.89
CA ALA A 418 -8.00 20.44 2.94
C ALA A 418 -8.52 21.09 4.24
N GLY A 419 -8.81 20.29 5.28
CA GLY A 419 -9.26 20.73 6.61
C GLY A 419 -8.56 19.98 7.73
N GLY A 420 -7.35 19.47 7.47
CA GLY A 420 -6.53 18.71 8.41
C GLY A 420 -6.39 17.23 8.05
N LEU A 421 -5.72 16.49 8.93
CA LEU A 421 -5.60 15.04 8.84
C LEU A 421 -6.80 14.39 9.55
N SER A 422 -7.62 13.64 8.83
CA SER A 422 -8.71 12.82 9.40
C SER A 422 -8.22 11.42 9.74
N ILE A 423 -8.34 11.00 10.99
CA ILE A 423 -7.93 9.67 11.47
C ILE A 423 -9.16 8.87 11.90
N SER A 424 -9.34 7.66 11.33
CA SER A 424 -10.29 6.66 11.83
C SER A 424 -9.53 5.46 12.39
N THR A 425 -10.02 4.92 13.50
CA THR A 425 -9.50 3.70 14.17
C THR A 425 -10.60 2.63 14.29
N ASP A 426 -11.70 2.81 13.54
CA ASP A 426 -12.93 2.03 13.61
C ASP A 426 -13.44 1.65 12.20
N TYR A 427 -12.52 1.34 11.28
CA TYR A 427 -12.81 0.95 9.89
C TYR A 427 -13.60 2.00 9.10
N GLY A 428 -13.34 3.29 9.35
CA GLY A 428 -14.00 4.41 8.67
C GLY A 428 -15.41 4.69 9.16
N VAL A 429 -15.83 4.15 10.31
CA VAL A 429 -17.13 4.46 10.91
C VAL A 429 -17.17 5.91 11.41
N SER A 430 -16.13 6.38 12.09
CA SER A 430 -15.97 7.75 12.56
C SER A 430 -14.54 8.28 12.36
N PHE A 431 -14.39 9.61 12.35
CA PHE A 431 -13.11 10.28 12.14
C PHE A 431 -12.83 11.33 13.22
N VAL A 432 -11.56 11.45 13.61
CA VAL A 432 -11.03 12.50 14.47
C VAL A 432 -10.08 13.35 13.63
N ASN A 433 -10.37 14.63 13.50
CA ASN A 433 -9.59 15.56 12.69
C ASN A 433 -8.47 16.20 13.51
N LYS A 434 -7.31 16.37 12.87
CA LYS A 434 -6.10 16.99 13.43
C LYS A 434 -5.72 18.20 12.60
N THR A 435 -5.43 19.31 13.27
CA THR A 435 -5.17 20.61 12.64
C THR A 435 -4.02 21.36 13.35
N GLU A 436 -3.88 22.65 13.07
CA GLU A 436 -3.00 23.56 13.81
C GLU A 436 -3.34 23.60 15.32
N ALA A 437 -4.55 23.19 15.72
CA ALA A 437 -4.95 23.07 17.13
C ALA A 437 -4.15 21.98 17.89
N GLU A 438 -3.79 20.89 17.23
CA GLU A 438 -2.87 19.86 17.74
C GLU A 438 -1.40 20.17 17.37
N GLY A 439 -1.13 21.34 16.80
CA GLY A 439 0.21 21.83 16.50
C GLY A 439 0.75 21.49 15.12
N MET A 440 -0.08 21.03 14.16
CA MET A 440 0.35 20.88 12.76
C MET A 440 0.79 22.22 12.15
N GLY A 441 1.65 22.17 11.13
CA GLY A 441 2.15 23.36 10.44
C GLY A 441 1.06 24.14 9.70
N ASP A 442 0.20 23.43 8.97
CA ASP A 442 -0.96 23.96 8.26
C ASP A 442 -2.02 22.86 8.08
N SER A 443 -3.30 23.24 8.00
CA SER A 443 -4.43 22.31 7.79
C SER A 443 -4.63 21.85 6.34
N GLN A 444 -3.96 22.45 5.35
CA GLN A 444 -3.89 21.91 3.98
C GLN A 444 -2.89 20.75 3.94
N VAL A 445 -3.41 19.52 4.10
CA VAL A 445 -2.62 18.30 4.03
C VAL A 445 -2.55 17.80 2.58
N ASN A 446 -1.33 17.72 2.04
CA ASN A 446 -1.06 17.21 0.70
C ASN A 446 -0.84 15.68 0.72
N GLY A 447 -0.20 15.16 1.76
CA GLY A 447 0.07 13.72 1.88
C GLY A 447 0.32 13.24 3.30
N VAL A 448 0.23 11.93 3.52
CA VAL A 448 0.38 11.27 4.82
C VAL A 448 1.03 9.89 4.67
N TYR A 449 1.95 9.59 5.58
CA TYR A 449 2.60 8.28 5.70
C TYR A 449 2.71 7.90 7.17
N VAL A 450 2.54 6.61 7.50
CA VAL A 450 2.65 6.12 8.88
C VAL A 450 3.63 4.97 8.96
N TYR A 451 4.64 5.10 9.81
CA TYR A 451 5.67 4.08 10.02
C TYR A 451 5.93 3.91 11.51
N ASN A 452 5.91 2.67 12.01
CA ASN A 452 6.09 2.34 13.42
C ASN A 452 5.26 3.21 14.39
N ASN A 453 3.98 3.49 14.05
CA ASN A 453 3.05 4.36 14.80
C ASN A 453 3.47 5.85 14.87
N VAL A 454 4.49 6.27 14.13
CA VAL A 454 4.80 7.67 13.87
C VAL A 454 4.06 8.13 12.62
N ILE A 455 3.30 9.21 12.75
CA ILE A 455 2.51 9.83 11.67
C ILE A 455 3.31 10.98 11.08
N TYR A 456 3.57 10.92 9.77
CA TYR A 456 4.25 11.94 9.00
C TYR A 456 3.25 12.60 8.05
N VAL A 457 3.16 13.92 8.06
CA VAL A 457 2.11 14.68 7.36
C VAL A 457 2.75 15.80 6.56
N ALA A 458 2.66 15.69 5.23
CA ALA A 458 3.10 16.73 4.31
C ALA A 458 2.03 17.84 4.25
N THR A 459 2.37 19.04 4.72
CA THR A 459 1.49 20.22 4.74
C THR A 459 2.03 21.34 3.84
N SER A 460 1.24 22.40 3.68
CA SER A 460 1.67 23.60 2.94
C SER A 460 2.71 24.48 3.68
N GLU A 461 2.92 24.24 4.99
CA GLU A 461 3.90 24.95 5.84
C GLU A 461 4.88 23.96 6.51
N GLY A 462 5.34 22.97 5.74
CA GLY A 462 6.36 22.00 6.12
C GLY A 462 5.83 20.60 6.44
N LEU A 463 6.73 19.76 6.97
CA LEU A 463 6.40 18.43 7.45
C LEU A 463 5.95 18.50 8.92
N SER A 464 4.74 18.03 9.22
CA SER A 464 4.27 17.83 10.60
C SER A 464 4.43 16.35 11.00
N VAL A 465 5.01 16.06 12.17
CA VAL A 465 5.25 14.69 12.65
C VAL A 465 4.67 14.49 14.04
N SER A 466 3.99 13.36 14.26
CA SER A 466 3.46 12.96 15.57
C SER A 466 3.91 11.56 15.95
N VAL A 467 4.56 11.43 17.11
CA VAL A 467 4.97 10.15 17.71
C VAL A 467 3.92 9.58 18.69
N ASN A 468 2.82 10.29 18.91
CA ASN A 468 1.83 10.00 19.95
C ASN A 468 0.39 9.84 19.39
N GLY A 469 0.27 9.28 18.18
CA GLY A 469 -1.04 9.01 17.56
C GLY A 469 -1.83 10.27 17.20
N GLY A 470 -1.14 11.38 16.91
CA GLY A 470 -1.78 12.66 16.58
C GLY A 470 -2.34 13.40 17.79
N VAL A 471 -1.88 13.12 19.02
CA VAL A 471 -2.22 13.96 20.19
C VAL A 471 -1.54 15.32 20.10
N SER A 472 -0.32 15.36 19.57
CA SER A 472 0.40 16.60 19.24
C SER A 472 1.35 16.39 18.06
N PHE A 473 1.66 17.47 17.32
CA PHE A 473 2.59 17.47 16.20
C PHE A 473 3.80 18.39 16.46
N ARG A 474 4.94 18.02 15.86
CA ARG A 474 6.16 18.83 15.73
C ARG A 474 6.41 19.11 14.25
N ASN A 475 6.73 20.36 13.93
CA ASN A 475 6.86 20.80 12.54
C ASN A 475 8.32 21.01 12.15
N TYR A 476 8.65 20.66 10.90
CA TYR A 476 9.96 20.82 10.28
C TYR A 476 9.78 21.60 8.98
N ASN A 477 10.59 22.63 8.78
CA ASN A 477 10.58 23.48 7.59
C ASN A 477 12.02 23.77 7.12
N GLU A 478 12.21 24.80 6.28
CA GLU A 478 13.54 25.21 5.78
C GLU A 478 14.56 25.45 6.91
N THR A 479 14.12 25.88 8.09
CA THR A 479 15.01 26.10 9.25
C THR A 479 15.54 24.81 9.88
N GLN A 480 14.92 23.66 9.58
CA GLN A 480 15.40 22.31 9.91
C GLN A 480 16.06 21.61 8.71
N GLY A 481 16.15 22.29 7.55
CA GLY A 481 16.85 21.81 6.36
C GLY A 481 15.96 21.21 5.26
N LEU A 482 14.63 21.35 5.33
CA LEU A 482 13.78 21.03 4.17
C LEU A 482 14.09 21.98 3.00
N GLY A 483 13.87 21.50 1.77
CA GLY A 483 14.16 22.25 0.54
C GLY A 483 13.18 23.38 0.21
N ASP A 484 11.95 23.24 0.69
CA ASP A 484 10.85 24.20 0.59
C ASP A 484 9.87 23.93 1.75
N GLN A 485 9.02 24.90 2.10
CA GLN A 485 7.91 24.69 3.03
C GLN A 485 6.71 23.98 2.37
N GLU A 486 6.51 24.12 1.05
CA GLU A 486 5.42 23.46 0.34
C GLU A 486 5.74 21.97 0.07
N THR A 487 5.57 21.14 1.10
CA THR A 487 5.78 19.68 1.02
C THR A 487 4.61 19.01 0.27
N GLN A 488 4.94 18.14 -0.69
CA GLN A 488 3.96 17.50 -1.58
C GLN A 488 3.63 16.07 -1.16
N SER A 489 4.65 15.29 -0.77
CA SER A 489 4.56 13.88 -0.37
C SER A 489 5.65 13.56 0.66
N VAL A 490 5.45 12.49 1.43
CA VAL A 490 6.42 11.98 2.42
C VAL A 490 6.44 10.46 2.39
N PHE A 491 7.63 9.88 2.50
CA PHE A 491 7.88 8.44 2.54
C PHE A 491 8.93 8.12 3.61
N VAL A 492 8.82 6.97 4.27
CA VAL A 492 9.83 6.48 5.22
C VAL A 492 10.32 5.12 4.74
N ASP A 493 11.63 4.99 4.54
CA ASP A 493 12.23 3.75 4.02
C ASP A 493 12.55 2.73 5.11
N LEU A 494 12.99 1.53 4.71
CA LEU A 494 13.37 0.44 5.63
C LEU A 494 14.64 0.73 6.47
N GLN A 495 15.33 1.83 6.23
CA GLN A 495 16.43 2.33 7.07
C GLN A 495 15.96 3.49 7.98
N GLU A 496 14.65 3.73 8.05
CA GLU A 496 13.98 4.78 8.83
C GLU A 496 14.31 6.21 8.37
N LYS A 497 14.91 6.38 7.18
CA LYS A 497 15.12 7.71 6.59
C LYS A 497 13.78 8.29 6.14
N VAL A 498 13.52 9.54 6.52
CA VAL A 498 12.33 10.30 6.14
C VAL A 498 12.64 11.09 4.88
N TRP A 499 11.98 10.74 3.78
CA TRP A 499 12.07 11.39 2.48
C TRP A 499 10.88 12.31 2.28
N VAL A 500 11.11 13.57 1.91
CA VAL A 500 10.05 14.58 1.73
C VAL A 500 10.19 15.22 0.35
N ALA A 501 9.18 15.04 -0.48
CA ALA A 501 9.07 15.72 -1.76
C ALA A 501 8.68 17.19 -1.53
N THR A 502 9.46 18.13 -2.06
CA THR A 502 9.21 19.58 -1.91
C THR A 502 9.25 20.28 -3.27
N ARG A 503 8.75 21.53 -3.33
CA ARG A 503 8.83 22.34 -4.55
C ARG A 503 10.24 22.76 -4.96
N ASN A 504 11.22 22.63 -4.07
CA ASN A 504 12.61 23.03 -4.31
C ASN A 504 13.61 21.98 -3.77
N GLY A 505 13.38 20.72 -4.12
CA GLY A 505 14.29 19.59 -3.96
C GLY A 505 13.70 18.40 -3.22
N LEU A 506 14.44 17.30 -3.23
CA LEU A 506 14.10 16.11 -2.42
C LEU A 506 14.83 16.23 -1.08
N SER A 507 14.08 16.32 0.02
CA SER A 507 14.67 16.38 1.37
C SER A 507 14.76 14.98 1.97
N VAL A 508 15.85 14.69 2.69
CA VAL A 508 16.07 13.42 3.40
C VAL A 508 16.60 13.66 4.81
N SER A 509 16.09 12.92 5.81
CA SER A 509 16.59 13.01 7.19
C SER A 509 18.04 12.54 7.32
N ARG A 510 18.74 13.03 8.35
CA ARG A 510 20.15 12.71 8.63
C ARG A 510 20.38 11.84 9.85
N ASP A 511 19.38 11.77 10.72
CA ASP A 511 19.43 11.31 12.10
C ASP A 511 18.54 10.07 12.29
#